data_AF-A0A8H4CFD4-F1
#
_entry.id   AF-A0A8H4CFD4-F1
#
_cell.length_a   1.000
_cell.length_b   1.000
_cell.length_c   1.000
_cell.angle_alpha   90.00
_cell.angle_beta   90.00
_cell.angle_gamma   90.00
#
_symmetry.space_group_name_H-M   'P 1'
#
loop_
_entity.id
_entity.type
_entity.pdbx_description
1 polymer ?
#
loop_
_entity_poly.entity_id
_entity_poly.type
_entity_poly.pdbx_seq_one_letter_code
_entity_poly.pdbx_strand_id
1 'polypeptide(L)'
;MYNEYSLIDETTRSDDSRALFANAYSIWNAGYVLNRYCYPTEYKPAHPFGVHGGEWTDSDGDLSAAVLVNLSASSRTGRSSTWNFTRNRKPGVNGPLALLCATSSPKALEPAPQAPFEVSSVSYDGLAAGETVAWIEKFKPKRVVVLDHGAPLATTERFVEALSEALPETQTTLVMIGVEPKMGTADELVSLLGSKRQSRSTVELNTTFVIDIGIATEGGQKFFEENEKAFNRAVEEKYLGDIELVKGSGVSGSGGVEGAWENLIQGTLVPNKAWVY
;
A
#
# COMPACT_ATOMS: atom_id res chain seq x y z
N MET A 1 3.35 -10.06 -11.18
CA MET A 1 2.28 -9.69 -12.14
C MET A 1 1.49 -10.95 -12.43
N TYR A 2 0.16 -10.87 -12.36
CA TYR A 2 -0.72 -11.96 -12.78
C TYR A 2 -0.75 -12.00 -14.31
N ASN A 3 -0.83 -13.18 -14.92
CA ASN A 3 -0.89 -13.33 -16.38
C ASN A 3 -2.31 -13.02 -16.90
N GLU A 4 -2.74 -11.78 -16.73
CA GLU A 4 -3.97 -11.25 -17.29
C GLU A 4 -3.64 -10.21 -18.36
N TYR A 5 -4.31 -10.29 -19.51
CA TYR A 5 -4.25 -9.29 -20.55
C TYR A 5 -5.52 -8.46 -20.51
N SER A 6 -5.42 -7.20 -20.09
CA SER A 6 -6.53 -6.25 -20.18
C SER A 6 -6.62 -5.77 -21.63
N LEU A 7 -7.69 -6.15 -22.33
CA LEU A 7 -8.04 -5.57 -23.63
C LEU A 7 -8.62 -4.18 -23.39
N ILE A 8 -7.85 -3.16 -23.74
CA ILE A 8 -8.29 -1.78 -23.63
C ILE A 8 -8.91 -1.35 -24.97
N ASP A 9 -10.19 -1.00 -24.95
CA ASP A 9 -10.84 -0.36 -26.09
C ASP A 9 -10.39 1.10 -26.19
N GLU A 10 -9.53 1.36 -27.19
CA GLU A 10 -8.98 2.70 -27.45
C GLU A 10 -10.04 3.73 -27.83
N THR A 11 -11.23 3.30 -28.27
CA THR A 11 -12.31 4.20 -28.67
C THR A 11 -13.12 4.74 -27.49
N THR A 12 -13.05 4.08 -26.33
CA THR A 12 -13.85 4.43 -25.14
C THR A 12 -13.03 5.01 -23.99
N ARG A 13 -11.70 4.81 -23.98
CA ARG A 13 -10.80 5.38 -22.96
C ARG A 13 -9.86 6.43 -23.55
N SER A 14 -9.80 7.60 -22.91
CA SER A 14 -8.84 8.65 -23.26
C SER A 14 -7.39 8.18 -23.09
N ASP A 15 -6.47 8.77 -23.84
CA ASP A 15 -5.03 8.50 -23.73
C ASP A 15 -4.54 8.60 -22.28
N ASP A 16 -4.98 9.63 -21.54
CA ASP A 16 -4.57 9.86 -20.15
C ASP A 16 -5.12 8.77 -19.21
N SER A 17 -6.34 8.27 -19.45
CA SER A 17 -6.90 7.14 -18.70
C SER A 17 -6.10 5.87 -18.94
N ARG A 18 -5.71 5.60 -20.19
CA ARG A 18 -4.87 4.44 -20.54
C ARG A 18 -3.47 4.56 -19.93
N ALA A 19 -2.88 5.75 -19.97
CA ALA A 19 -1.58 6.05 -19.38
C ALA A 19 -1.56 5.84 -17.86
N LEU A 20 -2.60 6.31 -17.15
CA LEU A 20 -2.77 6.08 -15.72
C LEU A 20 -2.97 4.60 -15.40
N PHE A 21 -3.81 3.90 -16.17
CA PHE A 21 -4.02 2.47 -16.02
C PHE A 21 -2.70 1.70 -16.11
N ALA A 22 -1.91 1.94 -17.17
CA ALA A 22 -0.61 1.31 -17.36
C ALA A 22 0.38 1.60 -16.21
N ASN A 23 0.35 2.80 -15.64
CA ASN A 23 1.26 3.22 -14.57
C ASN A 23 0.86 2.76 -13.17
N ALA A 24 -0.44 2.57 -12.92
CA ALA A 24 -0.96 2.47 -11.57
C ALA A 24 -1.78 1.20 -11.30
N TYR A 25 -2.40 0.58 -12.29
CA TYR A 25 -3.32 -0.54 -12.06
C TYR A 25 -2.63 -1.78 -11.46
N SER A 26 -1.40 -2.09 -11.90
CA SER A 26 -0.65 -3.23 -11.38
C SER A 26 -0.34 -3.11 -9.89
N ILE A 27 0.14 -1.95 -9.47
CA ILE A 27 0.49 -1.62 -8.07
C ILE A 27 -0.72 -1.27 -7.21
N TRP A 28 -1.81 -0.80 -7.84
CA TRP A 28 -3.11 -0.59 -7.18
C TRP A 28 -3.60 -1.86 -6.47
N ASN A 29 -3.39 -3.02 -7.08
CA ASN A 29 -3.87 -4.31 -6.55
C ASN A 29 -3.48 -4.58 -5.10
N ALA A 30 -2.32 -4.11 -4.64
CA ALA A 30 -1.88 -4.35 -3.26
C ALA A 30 -2.89 -3.81 -2.24
N GLY A 31 -3.28 -2.54 -2.37
CA GLY A 31 -4.27 -1.92 -1.49
C GLY A 31 -5.67 -2.55 -1.63
N TYR A 32 -6.06 -2.89 -2.86
CA TYR A 32 -7.35 -3.55 -3.13
C TYR A 32 -7.45 -4.91 -2.44
N VAL A 33 -6.46 -5.80 -2.64
CA VAL A 33 -6.54 -7.16 -2.08
C VAL A 33 -6.34 -7.19 -0.57
N LEU A 34 -5.52 -6.28 -0.01
CA LEU A 34 -5.39 -6.12 1.43
C LEU A 34 -6.73 -5.75 2.05
N ASN A 35 -7.39 -4.73 1.52
CA ASN A 35 -8.67 -4.27 2.05
C ASN A 35 -9.78 -5.31 1.87
N ARG A 36 -9.90 -5.89 0.67
CA ARG A 36 -11.05 -6.73 0.34
C ARG A 36 -10.94 -8.15 0.87
N TYR A 37 -9.74 -8.70 0.97
CA TYR A 37 -9.52 -10.12 1.30
C TYR A 37 -8.66 -10.35 2.53
N CYS A 38 -7.65 -9.54 2.82
CA CYS A 38 -6.82 -9.75 4.02
C CYS A 38 -7.47 -9.18 5.29
N TYR A 39 -8.14 -8.05 5.14
CA TYR A 39 -8.92 -7.37 6.17
C TYR A 39 -10.39 -7.23 5.74
N PRO A 40 -11.05 -8.33 5.35
CA PRO A 40 -12.34 -8.30 4.67
C PRO A 40 -13.46 -7.81 5.58
N THR A 41 -14.56 -7.40 4.96
CA THR A 41 -15.81 -7.10 5.68
C THR A 41 -16.93 -8.10 5.39
N GLU A 42 -16.80 -8.85 4.29
CA GLU A 42 -17.83 -9.77 3.76
C GLU A 42 -17.33 -11.22 3.64
N TYR A 43 -16.01 -11.43 3.73
CA TYR A 43 -15.36 -12.71 3.45
C TYR A 43 -14.56 -13.21 4.65
N LYS A 44 -14.16 -14.48 4.61
CA LYS A 44 -13.15 -15.00 5.53
C LYS A 44 -11.80 -14.34 5.24
N PRO A 45 -11.04 -13.88 6.26
CA PRO A 45 -9.72 -13.30 6.04
C PRO A 45 -8.75 -14.25 5.33
N ALA A 46 -8.14 -13.75 4.28
CA ALA A 46 -7.01 -14.35 3.60
C ALA A 46 -5.72 -13.92 4.28
N HIS A 47 -4.81 -14.87 4.51
CA HIS A 47 -3.46 -14.51 4.95
C HIS A 47 -2.78 -13.61 3.88
N PRO A 48 -2.06 -12.52 4.24
CA PRO A 48 -1.39 -11.66 3.25
C PRO A 48 -0.39 -12.40 2.34
N PHE A 49 0.29 -13.41 2.86
CA PHE A 49 1.15 -14.32 2.08
C PHE A 49 0.39 -15.48 1.39
N GLY A 50 -0.94 -15.43 1.35
CA GLY A 50 -1.79 -16.46 0.78
C GLY A 50 -1.72 -17.82 1.48
N VAL A 51 -1.99 -18.89 0.74
CA VAL A 51 -2.15 -20.27 1.26
C VAL A 51 -0.90 -20.82 1.97
N HIS A 52 0.27 -20.23 1.76
CA HIS A 52 1.54 -20.64 2.36
C HIS A 52 1.91 -19.84 3.62
N GLY A 53 1.08 -18.85 4.00
CA GLY A 53 1.37 -17.96 5.11
C GLY A 53 1.15 -18.54 6.50
N GLY A 54 0.45 -19.68 6.61
CA GLY A 54 0.04 -20.25 7.89
C GLY A 54 -1.33 -19.77 8.32
N GLU A 55 -1.55 -19.71 9.63
CA GLU A 55 -2.84 -19.34 10.20
C GLU A 55 -3.09 -17.82 10.09
N TRP A 56 -4.26 -17.45 9.57
CA TRP A 56 -4.79 -16.09 9.57
C TRP A 56 -6.28 -16.17 9.93
N THR A 57 -6.60 -15.68 11.11
CA THR A 57 -7.91 -15.85 11.74
C THR A 57 -8.80 -14.63 11.51
N ASP A 58 -10.06 -14.74 11.93
CA ASP A 58 -10.99 -13.61 11.97
C ASP A 58 -10.43 -12.44 12.80
N SER A 59 -9.75 -12.73 13.92
CA SER A 59 -9.07 -11.70 14.72
C SER A 59 -7.90 -11.04 13.99
N ASP A 60 -7.19 -11.77 13.12
CA ASP A 60 -6.10 -11.20 12.35
C ASP A 60 -6.62 -10.24 11.26
N GLY A 61 -7.75 -10.57 10.65
CA GLY A 61 -8.44 -9.73 9.66
C GLY A 61 -9.27 -8.58 10.24
N ASP A 62 -9.57 -8.56 11.54
CA ASP A 62 -10.46 -7.55 12.15
C ASP A 62 -9.75 -6.23 12.49
N LEU A 63 -10.15 -5.14 11.84
CA LEU A 63 -9.63 -3.80 12.09
C LEU A 63 -10.42 -2.98 13.14
N SER A 64 -11.53 -3.50 13.68
CA SER A 64 -12.48 -2.74 14.53
C SER A 64 -11.86 -2.06 15.76
N ALA A 65 -10.78 -2.63 16.29
CA ALA A 65 -10.04 -2.16 17.45
C ALA A 65 -8.57 -1.85 17.14
N ALA A 66 -8.24 -1.61 15.85
CA ALA A 66 -6.88 -1.36 15.41
C ALA A 66 -6.66 0.10 14.97
N VAL A 67 -5.46 0.62 15.21
CA VAL A 67 -4.95 1.79 14.47
C VAL A 67 -4.16 1.27 13.28
N LEU A 68 -4.48 1.77 12.09
CA LEU A 68 -3.78 1.42 10.85
C LEU A 68 -2.69 2.46 10.60
N VAL A 69 -1.48 2.01 10.30
CA VAL A 69 -0.34 2.86 9.94
C VAL A 69 0.09 2.49 8.54
N ASN A 70 0.15 3.47 7.64
CA ASN A 70 0.58 3.30 6.26
C ASN A 70 1.93 3.99 6.07
N LEU A 71 3.01 3.21 5.89
CA LEU A 71 4.35 3.74 5.59
C LEU A 71 4.57 3.81 4.08
N SER A 72 5.43 4.75 3.65
CA SER A 72 5.55 5.12 2.23
C SER A 72 4.20 5.52 1.63
N ALA A 73 3.39 6.23 2.42
CA ALA A 73 2.01 6.54 2.09
C ALA A 73 1.82 7.39 0.82
N SER A 74 2.82 8.19 0.42
CA SER A 74 2.78 8.99 -0.81
C SER A 74 3.17 8.22 -2.06
N SER A 75 3.69 6.99 -1.93
CA SER A 75 3.91 6.10 -3.07
C SER A 75 2.57 5.72 -3.73
N ARG A 76 2.59 5.32 -5.00
CA ARG A 76 1.37 4.89 -5.70
C ARG A 76 0.71 3.67 -5.01
N THR A 77 1.50 2.74 -4.50
CA THR A 77 1.03 1.58 -3.73
C THR A 77 0.44 2.02 -2.38
N GLY A 78 1.13 2.89 -1.65
CA GLY A 78 0.66 3.44 -0.37
C GLY A 78 -0.65 4.21 -0.53
N ARG A 79 -0.79 5.02 -1.59
CA ARG A 79 -2.02 5.74 -1.92
C ARG A 79 -3.17 4.79 -2.25
N SER A 80 -2.90 3.69 -2.94
CA SER A 80 -3.91 2.63 -3.14
C SER A 80 -4.44 2.12 -1.80
N SER A 81 -3.54 1.79 -0.86
CA SER A 81 -3.94 1.34 0.48
C SER A 81 -4.76 2.40 1.21
N THR A 82 -4.31 3.66 1.25
CA THR A 82 -5.08 4.75 1.88
C THR A 82 -6.48 4.87 1.28
N TRP A 83 -6.61 4.88 -0.05
CA TRP A 83 -7.91 5.01 -0.70
C TRP A 83 -8.81 3.82 -0.34
N ASN A 84 -8.31 2.59 -0.44
CA ASN A 84 -9.10 1.39 -0.18
C ASN A 84 -9.54 1.31 1.29
N PHE A 85 -8.66 1.60 2.25
CA PHE A 85 -8.99 1.54 3.68
C PHE A 85 -9.92 2.67 4.15
N THR A 86 -10.02 3.77 3.42
CA THR A 86 -10.94 4.88 3.75
C THR A 86 -12.33 4.73 3.12
N ARG A 87 -12.60 3.61 2.45
CA ARG A 87 -13.90 3.32 1.81
C ARG A 87 -14.56 2.10 2.45
N ASN A 88 -15.89 2.14 2.55
CA ASN A 88 -16.72 1.05 3.06
C ASN A 88 -16.33 0.54 4.47
N ARG A 89 -15.75 1.42 5.29
CA ARG A 89 -15.32 1.15 6.66
C ARG A 89 -16.16 1.95 7.66
N LYS A 90 -16.26 1.45 8.89
CA LYS A 90 -16.87 2.11 10.04
C LYS A 90 -16.07 1.76 11.30
N PRO A 91 -15.57 2.76 12.06
CA PRO A 91 -14.83 2.52 13.29
C PRO A 91 -15.65 1.73 14.30
N GLY A 92 -15.01 0.78 15.00
CA GLY A 92 -15.67 -0.08 15.98
C GLY A 92 -16.64 -1.12 15.39
N VAL A 93 -16.74 -1.22 14.06
CA VAL A 93 -17.58 -2.22 13.38
C VAL A 93 -16.73 -3.09 12.46
N ASN A 94 -16.08 -2.50 11.46
CA ASN A 94 -15.32 -3.23 10.43
C ASN A 94 -14.10 -2.45 9.93
N GLY A 95 -13.89 -1.23 10.42
CA GLY A 95 -12.81 -0.32 10.03
C GLY A 95 -11.89 0.02 11.19
N PRO A 96 -10.69 0.56 10.89
CA PRO A 96 -9.75 1.00 11.91
C PRO A 96 -10.33 2.14 12.74
N LEU A 97 -9.80 2.29 13.95
CA LEU A 97 -10.06 3.42 14.85
C LEU A 97 -9.54 4.73 14.24
N ALA A 98 -8.39 4.66 13.58
CA ALA A 98 -7.74 5.77 12.87
C ALA A 98 -6.73 5.26 11.84
N LEU A 99 -6.34 6.13 10.92
CA LEU A 99 -5.30 5.88 9.92
C LEU A 99 -4.19 6.93 10.00
N LEU A 100 -2.96 6.49 10.24
CA LEU A 100 -1.76 7.32 10.20
C LEU A 100 -1.01 7.08 8.88
N CYS A 101 -0.74 8.12 8.11
CA CYS A 101 0.04 8.04 6.88
C CYS A 101 1.43 8.65 7.07
N ALA A 102 2.48 7.84 6.98
CA ALA A 102 3.86 8.30 7.11
C ALA A 102 4.56 8.35 5.75
N THR A 103 5.25 9.44 5.48
CA THR A 103 6.03 9.64 4.24
C THR A 103 7.13 10.69 4.45
N SER A 104 8.12 10.76 3.55
CA SER A 104 9.06 11.88 3.50
C SER A 104 8.41 13.21 3.09
N SER A 105 7.24 13.19 2.46
CA SER A 105 6.54 14.39 1.96
C SER A 105 5.05 14.42 2.34
N PRO A 106 4.69 14.68 3.60
CA PRO A 106 3.30 14.58 4.09
C PRO A 106 2.32 15.50 3.36
N LYS A 107 2.78 16.68 2.94
CA LYS A 107 1.97 17.65 2.18
C LYS A 107 1.45 17.10 0.85
N ALA A 108 2.12 16.11 0.26
CA ALA A 108 1.65 15.46 -0.96
C ALA A 108 0.38 14.62 -0.75
N LEU A 109 0.03 14.34 0.51
CA LEU A 109 -1.18 13.60 0.89
C LEU A 109 -2.37 14.52 1.22
N GLU A 110 -2.20 15.84 1.09
CA GLU A 110 -3.25 16.80 1.38
C GLU A 110 -4.07 17.13 0.11
N PRO A 111 -5.41 17.23 0.22
CA PRO A 111 -6.20 16.97 1.43
C PRO A 111 -6.31 15.47 1.73
N ALA A 112 -6.42 15.13 3.02
CA ALA A 112 -6.69 13.76 3.41
C ALA A 112 -8.00 13.24 2.78
N PRO A 113 -8.07 11.96 2.39
CA PRO A 113 -9.30 11.40 1.85
C PRO A 113 -10.42 11.43 2.88
N GLN A 114 -11.64 11.67 2.41
CA GLN A 114 -12.85 11.55 3.22
C GLN A 114 -12.90 10.15 3.85
N ALA A 115 -13.02 10.07 5.17
CA ALA A 115 -13.05 8.82 5.91
C ALA A 115 -13.99 8.94 7.11
N PRO A 116 -14.58 7.84 7.60
CA PRO A 116 -15.42 7.84 8.80
C PRO A 116 -14.61 7.80 10.10
N PHE A 117 -13.29 7.88 10.01
CA PHE A 117 -12.33 7.94 11.12
C PHE A 117 -11.30 9.03 10.86
N GLU A 118 -10.52 9.36 11.89
CA GLU A 118 -9.42 10.31 11.78
C GLU A 118 -8.32 9.76 10.87
N VAL A 119 -7.92 10.58 9.90
CA VAL A 119 -6.76 10.33 9.03
C VAL A 119 -5.75 11.43 9.29
N SER A 120 -4.53 11.06 9.65
CA SER A 120 -3.43 12.00 9.90
C SER A 120 -2.22 11.66 9.02
N SER A 121 -1.37 12.64 8.74
CA SER A 121 -0.14 12.44 7.98
C SER A 121 1.08 13.00 8.74
N VAL A 122 2.18 12.26 8.74
CA VAL A 122 3.42 12.64 9.45
C VAL A 122 4.65 12.41 8.58
N SER A 123 5.71 13.18 8.86
CA SER A 123 7.02 12.90 8.26
C SER A 123 7.66 11.67 8.89
N TYR A 124 8.61 11.04 8.22
CA TYR A 124 9.40 9.96 8.84
C TYR A 124 10.16 10.40 10.10
N ASP A 125 10.61 11.65 10.16
CA ASP A 125 11.24 12.21 11.36
C ASP A 125 10.27 12.34 12.53
N GLY A 126 9.01 12.68 12.25
CA GLY A 126 7.95 12.76 13.25
C GLY A 126 7.33 11.41 13.61
N LEU A 127 7.55 10.35 12.83
CA LEU A 127 6.83 9.08 12.98
C LEU A 127 7.03 8.40 14.34
N ALA A 128 8.27 8.37 14.84
CA ALA A 128 8.61 7.78 16.13
C ALA A 128 8.64 8.82 17.27
N ALA A 129 8.21 10.05 17.01
CA ALA A 129 8.15 11.09 18.04
C ALA A 129 7.04 10.79 19.05
N GLY A 130 7.24 11.17 20.32
CA GLY A 130 6.27 10.94 21.38
C GLY A 130 4.89 11.52 21.10
N GLU A 131 4.79 12.63 20.35
CA GLU A 131 3.51 13.20 19.89
C GLU A 131 2.73 12.24 18.98
N THR A 132 3.40 11.63 18.00
CA THR A 132 2.77 10.68 17.08
C THR A 132 2.37 9.41 17.80
N VAL A 133 3.19 8.93 18.73
CA VAL A 133 2.88 7.74 19.53
C VAL A 133 1.70 8.03 20.47
N ALA A 134 1.67 9.20 21.13
CA ALA A 134 0.53 9.64 21.93
C ALA A 134 -0.75 9.82 21.09
N TRP A 135 -0.61 10.26 19.83
CA TRP A 135 -1.72 10.32 18.89
C TRP A 135 -2.29 8.93 18.59
N ILE A 136 -1.47 7.88 18.51
CA ILE A 136 -1.94 6.49 18.38
C ILE A 136 -2.60 6.03 19.69
N GLU A 137 -1.95 6.28 20.82
CA GLU A 137 -2.41 5.88 22.16
C GLU A 137 -3.80 6.41 22.49
N LYS A 138 -4.14 7.65 22.06
CA LYS A 138 -5.44 8.27 22.35
C LYS A 138 -6.64 7.43 21.88
N PHE A 139 -6.46 6.60 20.86
CA PHE A 139 -7.50 5.70 20.34
C PHE A 139 -7.63 4.40 21.14
N LYS A 140 -6.71 4.12 22.06
CA LYS A 140 -6.65 2.89 22.87
C LYS A 140 -6.73 1.62 22.02
N PRO A 141 -5.89 1.49 20.97
CA PRO A 141 -5.91 0.33 20.11
C PRO A 141 -5.59 -0.94 20.91
N LYS A 142 -6.24 -2.06 20.55
CA LYS A 142 -5.75 -3.39 20.94
C LYS A 142 -4.62 -3.86 20.04
N ARG A 143 -4.54 -3.29 18.83
CA ARG A 143 -3.58 -3.63 17.81
C ARG A 143 -3.15 -2.43 16.97
N VAL A 144 -1.89 -2.39 16.59
CA VAL A 144 -1.39 -1.51 15.52
C VAL A 144 -1.05 -2.38 14.32
N VAL A 145 -1.66 -2.10 13.18
CA VAL A 145 -1.34 -2.76 11.91
C VAL A 145 -0.52 -1.80 11.07
N VAL A 146 0.72 -2.16 10.75
CA VAL A 146 1.64 -1.35 9.96
C VAL A 146 1.72 -1.93 8.56
N LEU A 147 1.26 -1.18 7.55
CA LEU A 147 1.41 -1.49 6.13
C LEU A 147 2.66 -0.79 5.60
N ASP A 148 3.74 -1.53 5.38
CA ASP A 148 5.02 -0.99 4.94
C ASP A 148 5.21 -1.16 3.43
N HIS A 149 5.00 -0.08 2.66
CA HIS A 149 5.17 -0.06 1.21
C HIS A 149 6.61 0.26 0.76
N GLY A 150 7.59 -0.19 1.53
CA GLY A 150 9.02 0.05 1.25
C GLY A 150 9.52 1.37 1.84
N ALA A 151 9.15 1.66 3.08
CA ALA A 151 9.78 2.74 3.84
C ALA A 151 11.24 2.40 4.18
N PRO A 152 12.07 3.41 4.48
CA PRO A 152 13.45 3.15 4.92
C PRO A 152 13.48 2.23 6.14
N LEU A 153 14.30 1.19 6.11
CA LEU A 153 14.31 0.15 7.16
C LEU A 153 14.43 0.74 8.57
N ALA A 154 15.40 1.63 8.77
CA ALA A 154 15.64 2.26 10.07
C ALA A 154 14.45 3.10 10.56
N THR A 155 13.62 3.62 9.64
CA THR A 155 12.39 4.32 10.01
C THR A 155 11.35 3.34 10.55
N THR A 156 11.14 2.21 9.87
CA THR A 156 10.21 1.17 10.31
C THR A 156 10.64 0.57 11.66
N GLU A 157 11.92 0.23 11.82
CA GLU A 157 12.47 -0.35 13.06
C GLU A 157 12.31 0.60 14.25
N ARG A 158 12.75 1.85 14.11
CA ARG A 158 12.62 2.88 15.16
C ARG A 158 11.16 3.10 15.56
N PHE A 159 10.24 3.06 14.59
CA PHE A 159 8.82 3.23 14.88
C PHE A 159 8.23 2.03 15.63
N VAL A 160 8.55 0.81 15.21
CA VAL A 160 8.09 -0.41 15.90
C VAL A 160 8.66 -0.49 17.32
N GLU A 161 9.92 -0.09 17.52
CA GLU A 161 10.53 0.03 18.85
C GLU A 161 9.79 1.05 19.73
N ALA A 162 9.52 2.26 19.20
CA ALA A 162 8.77 3.27 19.93
C ALA A 162 7.34 2.81 20.30
N LEU A 163 6.66 2.06 19.43
CA LEU A 163 5.37 1.44 19.73
C LEU A 163 5.48 0.40 20.85
N SER A 164 6.49 -0.47 20.79
CA SER A 164 6.75 -1.49 21.80
C SER A 164 6.99 -0.88 23.18
N GLU A 165 7.75 0.22 23.26
CA GLU A 165 8.05 0.90 24.52
C GLU A 165 6.84 1.62 25.11
N ALA A 166 6.07 2.34 24.28
CA ALA A 166 4.95 3.15 24.76
C ALA A 166 3.66 2.34 24.94
N LEU A 167 3.45 1.29 24.16
CA LEU A 167 2.22 0.50 24.12
C LEU A 167 2.52 -1.01 24.27
N PRO A 168 3.16 -1.46 25.36
CA PRO A 168 3.65 -2.84 25.50
C PRO A 168 2.55 -3.91 25.44
N GLU A 169 1.31 -3.56 25.81
CA GLU A 169 0.15 -4.46 25.77
C GLU A 169 -0.58 -4.44 24.41
N THR A 170 -0.16 -3.57 23.48
CA THR A 170 -0.78 -3.45 22.15
C THR A 170 -0.03 -4.34 21.16
N GLN A 171 -0.74 -5.28 20.55
CA GLN A 171 -0.14 -6.13 19.52
C GLN A 171 0.26 -5.28 18.31
N THR A 172 1.48 -5.47 17.79
CA THR A 172 1.90 -4.86 16.53
C THR A 172 2.02 -5.91 15.45
N THR A 173 1.38 -5.70 14.29
CA THR A 173 1.51 -6.54 13.10
C THR A 173 2.13 -5.71 11.98
N LEU A 174 3.28 -6.14 11.46
CA LEU A 174 3.95 -5.49 10.35
C LEU A 174 3.69 -6.26 9.05
N VAL A 175 2.92 -5.67 8.14
CA VAL A 175 2.68 -6.21 6.80
C VAL A 175 3.64 -5.54 5.81
N MET A 176 4.64 -6.29 5.36
CA MET A 176 5.61 -5.87 4.36
C MET A 176 5.02 -5.97 2.96
N ILE A 177 5.02 -4.85 2.23
CA ILE A 177 4.46 -4.71 0.88
C ILE A 177 5.61 -4.26 -0.03
N GLY A 178 6.35 -5.24 -0.52
CA GLY A 178 7.62 -5.00 -1.19
C GLY A 178 8.75 -4.61 -0.23
N VAL A 179 9.78 -3.97 -0.76
CA VAL A 179 10.97 -3.51 -0.02
C VAL A 179 11.35 -2.10 -0.45
N GLU A 180 12.15 -1.43 0.37
CA GLU A 180 12.74 -0.13 0.04
C GLU A 180 13.42 -0.18 -1.34
N PRO A 181 13.07 0.73 -2.28
CA PRO A 181 13.67 0.77 -3.61
C PRO A 181 15.05 1.41 -3.54
N LYS A 182 16.04 0.67 -3.07
CA LYS A 182 17.45 1.08 -3.01
C LYS A 182 18.33 0.15 -3.83
N MET A 183 19.39 0.71 -4.41
CA MET A 183 20.46 -0.09 -4.98
C MET A 183 21.16 -0.86 -3.86
N GLY A 184 21.36 -2.15 -4.09
CA GLY A 184 22.05 -3.05 -3.19
C GLY A 184 22.49 -4.31 -3.93
N THR A 185 23.41 -5.04 -3.33
CA THR A 185 23.84 -6.35 -3.81
C THR A 185 22.77 -7.41 -3.54
N ALA A 186 22.83 -8.53 -4.25
CA ALA A 186 21.94 -9.65 -3.99
C ALA A 186 22.07 -10.17 -2.55
N ASP A 187 23.28 -10.17 -1.98
CA ASP A 187 23.54 -10.63 -0.62
C ASP A 187 22.93 -9.69 0.44
N GLU A 188 22.95 -8.37 0.19
CA GLU A 188 22.27 -7.39 1.04
C GLU A 188 20.76 -7.60 1.03
N LEU A 189 20.17 -7.88 -0.14
CA LEU A 189 18.75 -8.18 -0.27
C LEU A 189 18.38 -9.48 0.45
N VAL A 190 19.16 -10.55 0.27
CA VAL A 190 18.94 -11.84 0.95
C VAL A 190 19.05 -11.67 2.47
N SER A 191 20.05 -10.93 2.95
CA SER A 191 20.24 -10.67 4.37
C SER A 191 19.07 -9.87 4.96
N LEU A 192 18.60 -8.84 4.23
CA LEU A 192 17.44 -8.02 4.62
C LEU A 192 16.15 -8.85 4.70
N LEU A 193 15.90 -9.70 3.70
CA LEU A 193 14.72 -10.57 3.69
C LEU A 193 14.81 -11.65 4.77
N GLY A 194 16.01 -12.17 5.03
CA GLY A 194 16.27 -13.15 6.08
C GLY A 194 16.03 -12.60 7.49
N SER A 195 16.52 -11.40 7.79
CA SER A 195 16.33 -10.77 9.11
C SER A 195 14.87 -10.42 9.37
N LYS A 196 14.15 -9.89 8.37
CA LYS A 196 12.72 -9.55 8.49
C LYS A 196 11.82 -10.76 8.74
N ARG A 197 12.16 -11.92 8.17
CA ARG A 197 11.40 -13.18 8.33
C ARG A 197 11.56 -13.84 9.70
N GLN A 198 12.55 -13.41 10.51
CA GLN A 198 12.76 -13.96 11.85
C GLN A 198 11.86 -13.31 12.92
N SER A 199 11.22 -12.18 12.59
CA SER A 199 10.21 -11.53 13.42
C SER A 199 8.87 -12.27 13.31
N ARG A 200 8.35 -12.79 14.43
CA ARG A 200 7.04 -13.47 14.48
C ARG A 200 5.84 -12.56 14.17
N SER A 201 6.02 -11.24 14.21
CA SER A 201 4.97 -10.25 13.94
C SER A 201 5.04 -9.67 12.53
N THR A 202 6.01 -10.07 11.71
CA THR A 202 6.19 -9.61 10.33
C THR A 202 5.55 -10.58 9.36
N VAL A 203 4.73 -10.06 8.45
CA VAL A 203 4.01 -10.81 7.43
C VAL A 203 4.29 -10.18 6.07
N GLU A 204 4.57 -10.99 5.06
CA GLU A 204 4.79 -10.50 3.70
C GLU A 204 3.47 -10.55 2.91
N LEU A 205 3.15 -9.50 2.15
CA LEU A 205 2.07 -9.53 1.17
C LEU A 205 2.56 -10.19 -0.11
N ASN A 206 1.90 -11.27 -0.51
CA ASN A 206 2.00 -11.81 -1.86
C ASN A 206 0.68 -11.56 -2.60
N THR A 207 0.62 -10.47 -3.35
CA THR A 207 -0.59 -10.06 -4.08
C THR A 207 -1.12 -11.15 -5.01
N THR A 208 -0.24 -11.91 -5.68
CA THR A 208 -0.66 -12.99 -6.59
C THR A 208 -1.49 -14.04 -5.85
N PHE A 209 -1.02 -14.52 -4.70
CA PHE A 209 -1.76 -15.54 -3.94
C PHE A 209 -3.08 -15.01 -3.37
N VAL A 210 -3.13 -13.73 -2.97
CA VAL A 210 -4.40 -13.15 -2.50
C VAL A 210 -5.38 -12.93 -3.65
N ILE A 211 -4.90 -12.60 -4.86
CA ILE A 211 -5.73 -12.57 -6.08
C ILE A 211 -6.33 -13.96 -6.33
N ASP A 212 -5.53 -15.03 -6.29
CA ASP A 212 -6.03 -16.40 -6.49
C ASP A 212 -7.12 -16.77 -5.47
N ILE A 213 -6.95 -16.36 -4.20
CA ILE A 213 -7.96 -16.55 -3.15
C ILE A 213 -9.22 -15.73 -3.47
N GLY A 214 -9.08 -14.48 -3.91
CA GLY A 214 -10.21 -13.64 -4.30
C GLY A 214 -11.00 -14.23 -5.46
N ILE A 215 -10.31 -14.69 -6.51
CA ILE A 215 -10.90 -15.39 -7.67
C ILE A 215 -11.63 -16.65 -7.21
N ALA A 216 -11.03 -17.45 -6.33
CA ALA A 216 -11.67 -18.65 -5.79
C ALA A 216 -12.90 -18.33 -4.92
N THR A 217 -12.94 -17.15 -4.28
CA THR A 217 -14.02 -16.73 -3.39
C THR A 217 -15.23 -16.19 -4.13
N GLU A 218 -15.04 -15.30 -5.11
CA GLU A 218 -16.15 -14.60 -5.78
C GLU A 218 -16.26 -14.84 -7.29
N GLY A 219 -15.34 -15.62 -7.87
CA GLY A 219 -15.25 -15.89 -9.31
C GLY A 219 -14.40 -14.85 -10.04
N GLY A 220 -13.63 -15.30 -11.04
CA GLY A 220 -12.66 -14.46 -11.74
C GLY A 220 -13.28 -13.24 -12.42
N GLN A 221 -14.38 -13.41 -13.14
CA GLN A 221 -15.07 -12.30 -13.80
C GLN A 221 -15.46 -11.21 -12.80
N LYS A 222 -16.16 -11.58 -11.72
CA LYS A 222 -16.60 -10.64 -10.68
C LYS A 222 -15.43 -9.96 -9.98
N PHE A 223 -14.36 -10.71 -9.69
CA PHE A 223 -13.14 -10.16 -9.09
C PHE A 223 -12.56 -9.01 -9.91
N PHE A 224 -12.35 -9.24 -11.21
CA PHE A 224 -11.72 -8.26 -12.08
C PHE A 224 -12.66 -7.08 -12.37
N GLU A 225 -13.96 -7.33 -12.57
CA GLU A 225 -14.96 -6.27 -12.75
C GLU A 225 -15.04 -5.32 -11.54
N GLU A 226 -15.10 -5.85 -10.31
CA GLU A 226 -15.16 -5.02 -9.11
C GLU A 226 -13.83 -4.32 -8.80
N ASN A 227 -12.70 -4.95 -9.11
CA ASN A 227 -11.38 -4.32 -8.96
C ASN A 227 -11.20 -3.15 -9.94
N GLU A 228 -11.54 -3.35 -11.21
CA GLU A 228 -11.45 -2.31 -12.23
C GLU A 228 -12.43 -1.17 -11.93
N LYS A 229 -13.65 -1.48 -11.50
CA LYS A 229 -14.62 -0.48 -11.05
C LYS A 229 -14.11 0.32 -9.86
N ALA A 230 -13.48 -0.33 -8.87
CA ALA A 230 -12.87 0.36 -7.73
C ALA A 230 -11.71 1.27 -8.17
N PHE A 231 -10.83 0.79 -9.07
CA PHE A 231 -9.75 1.58 -9.64
C PHE A 231 -10.26 2.81 -10.39
N ASN A 232 -11.25 2.64 -11.28
CA ASN A 232 -11.82 3.74 -12.05
C ASN A 232 -12.44 4.80 -11.13
N ARG A 233 -13.18 4.38 -10.11
CA ARG A 233 -13.71 5.28 -9.09
C ARG A 233 -12.59 6.03 -8.36
N ALA A 234 -11.50 5.35 -8.00
CA ALA A 234 -10.38 6.00 -7.34
C ALA A 234 -9.72 7.07 -8.22
N VAL A 235 -9.57 6.80 -9.52
CA VAL A 235 -9.08 7.76 -10.52
C VAL A 235 -10.01 8.97 -10.61
N GLU A 236 -11.32 8.77 -10.68
CA GLU A 236 -12.32 9.85 -10.66
C GLU A 236 -12.23 10.70 -9.38
N GLU A 237 -12.02 10.05 -8.23
CA GLU A 237 -11.80 10.69 -6.94
C GLU A 237 -10.37 11.27 -6.78
N LYS A 238 -9.57 11.27 -7.85
CA LYS A 238 -8.23 11.88 -7.92
C LYS A 238 -7.24 11.34 -6.89
N TYR A 239 -7.25 10.04 -6.59
CA TYR A 239 -6.33 9.44 -5.61
C TYR A 239 -4.83 9.62 -5.96
N LEU A 240 -4.54 9.82 -7.26
CA LEU A 240 -3.22 10.20 -7.82
C LEU A 240 -3.24 11.60 -8.46
N GLY A 241 -4.07 12.52 -7.98
CA GLY A 241 -4.32 13.81 -8.63
C GLY A 241 -3.10 14.73 -8.75
N ASP A 242 -2.02 14.48 -8.01
CA ASP A 242 -0.75 15.19 -8.05
C ASP A 242 0.29 14.54 -8.98
N ILE A 243 -0.03 13.39 -9.59
CA ILE A 243 0.84 12.73 -10.57
C ILE A 243 0.72 13.40 -11.93
N GLU A 244 1.86 13.84 -12.46
CA GLU A 244 1.99 14.38 -13.81
C GLU A 244 2.29 13.23 -14.79
N LEU A 245 1.44 13.06 -15.80
CA LEU A 245 1.74 12.18 -16.93
C LEU A 245 2.77 12.83 -17.86
N VAL A 246 3.87 12.14 -18.10
CA VAL A 246 4.94 12.59 -19.00
C VAL A 246 5.00 11.68 -20.21
N LYS A 247 4.75 12.23 -21.40
CA LYS A 247 4.82 11.50 -22.66
C LYS A 247 6.24 11.54 -23.18
N GLY A 248 6.93 10.40 -23.12
CA GLY A 248 8.18 10.16 -23.81
C GLY A 248 7.95 9.70 -25.25
N SER A 249 9.03 9.46 -25.99
CA SER A 249 8.95 8.97 -27.37
C SER A 249 10.14 8.08 -27.69
N GLY A 250 9.85 6.90 -28.25
CA GLY A 250 10.85 5.94 -28.70
C GLY A 250 11.52 5.17 -27.55
N VAL A 251 12.35 4.19 -27.93
CA VAL A 251 13.05 3.32 -26.98
C VAL A 251 14.35 3.97 -26.50
N SER A 252 15.14 4.51 -27.43
CA SER A 252 16.50 4.97 -27.13
C SER A 252 16.62 6.48 -26.91
N GLY A 253 17.71 6.88 -26.26
CA GLY A 253 18.04 8.28 -25.99
C GLY A 253 17.39 8.82 -24.70
N SER A 254 17.79 10.03 -24.31
CA SER A 254 17.38 10.63 -23.03
C SER A 254 15.88 10.90 -22.89
N GLY A 255 15.16 11.00 -24.01
CA GLY A 255 13.69 11.16 -24.05
C GLY A 255 12.92 9.84 -24.29
N GLY A 256 13.62 8.73 -24.47
CA GLY A 256 13.06 7.40 -24.68
C GLY A 256 12.98 6.58 -23.38
N VAL A 257 12.55 5.31 -23.52
CA VAL A 257 12.46 4.35 -22.41
C VAL A 257 13.80 4.18 -21.68
N GLU A 258 14.91 4.07 -22.43
CA GLU A 258 16.26 3.94 -21.88
C GLU A 258 16.61 5.13 -20.96
N GLY A 259 16.24 6.35 -21.34
CA GLY A 259 16.50 7.55 -20.55
C GLY A 259 15.73 7.56 -19.21
N ALA A 260 14.45 7.19 -19.21
CA ALA A 260 13.71 7.09 -17.94
C ALA A 260 14.20 5.92 -17.08
N TRP A 261 14.61 4.81 -17.70
CA TRP A 261 15.19 3.68 -17.00
C TRP A 261 16.51 4.05 -16.31
N GLU A 262 17.39 4.76 -17.00
CA GLU A 262 18.64 5.30 -16.43
C GLU A 262 18.34 6.23 -15.25
N ASN A 263 17.38 7.16 -15.41
CA ASN A 263 16.99 8.06 -14.33
C ASN A 263 16.37 7.33 -13.13
N LEU A 264 15.66 6.23 -13.37
CA LEU A 264 15.13 5.37 -12.31
C LEU A 264 16.26 4.70 -11.53
N ILE A 265 17.25 4.12 -12.22
CA ILE A 265 18.42 3.49 -11.61
C ILE A 265 19.23 4.51 -10.79
N GLN A 266 19.43 5.70 -11.33
CA GLN A 266 20.18 6.78 -10.67
C GLN A 266 19.39 7.46 -9.55
N GLY A 267 18.09 7.16 -9.39
CA GLY A 267 17.22 7.81 -8.42
C GLY A 267 16.96 9.29 -8.71
N THR A 268 17.15 9.73 -9.96
CA THR A 268 16.96 11.12 -10.41
C THR A 268 15.57 11.36 -10.99
N LEU A 269 14.76 10.30 -11.14
CA LEU A 269 13.39 10.41 -11.59
C LEU A 269 12.54 11.16 -10.57
N VAL A 270 11.84 12.21 -11.02
CA VAL A 270 10.99 13.01 -10.14
C VAL A 270 9.82 12.14 -9.62
N PRO A 271 9.60 12.03 -8.29
CA PRO A 271 8.64 11.08 -7.72
C PRO A 271 7.17 11.25 -8.17
N ASN A 272 6.77 12.47 -8.54
CA ASN A 272 5.40 12.77 -8.97
C ASN A 272 5.20 12.66 -10.49
N LYS A 273 6.16 12.11 -11.24
CA LYS A 273 6.05 11.90 -12.69
C LYS A 273 5.78 10.45 -13.05
N ALA A 274 4.82 10.23 -13.93
CA ALA A 274 4.46 8.94 -14.51
C ALA A 274 4.77 8.97 -16.01
N TRP A 275 5.83 8.28 -16.39
CA TRP A 275 6.29 8.26 -17.78
C TRP A 275 5.51 7.23 -18.59
N VAL A 276 5.09 7.62 -19.79
CA VAL A 276 4.42 6.77 -20.78
C VAL A 276 5.05 6.97 -22.15
N TYR A 277 5.07 5.91 -22.95
CA TYR A 277 5.73 5.84 -24.24
C TYR A 277 4.80 5.24 -25.29
#